data_AF-A0A8S4QNS5-F1
#
_entry.id   AF-A0A8S4QNS5-F1
#
_cell.length_a   1.000
_cell.length_b   1.000
_cell.length_c   1.000
_cell.angle_alpha   90.00
_cell.angle_beta   90.00
_cell.angle_gamma   90.00
#
_symmetry.space_group_name_H-M   'P 1'
#
loop_
_entity.id
_entity.type
_entity.pdbx_description
1 polymer ?
#
loop_
_entity_poly.entity_id
_entity_poly.type
_entity_poly.pdbx_seq_one_letter_code
_entity_poly.pdbx_strand_id
1 'polypeptide(L)' 'VRIGETLDNRYTVYGYTGQGVFSNVIRARDQSRSNTDVAVKIIRNNEIM' A
#
# COMPACT_ATOMS: atom_id res chain seq x y z
N VAL A 1 3.14 4.74 -5.78
CA VAL A 1 3.25 4.69 -4.31
C VAL A 1 4.70 4.87 -3.90
N ARG A 2 4.98 5.79 -2.98
CA ARG A 2 6.31 6.05 -2.40
C ARG A 2 6.25 6.03 -0.87
N ILE A 3 7.40 5.82 -0.22
CA ILE A 3 7.51 5.98 1.24
C ILE A 3 7.14 7.42 1.63
N GLY A 4 6.36 7.57 2.70
CA GLY A 4 5.81 8.84 3.17
C GLY A 4 4.50 9.25 2.50
N GLU A 5 4.11 8.61 1.39
CA GLU A 5 2.80 8.86 0.76
C GLU A 5 1.67 8.36 1.68
N THR A 6 0.55 9.08 1.70
CA THR A 6 -0.67 8.64 2.40
C THR A 6 -1.72 8.27 1.36
N LEU A 7 -2.14 7.00 1.36
CA LEU A 7 -3.19 6.47 0.50
C LEU A 7 -4.53 6.58 1.21
N ASP A 8 -5.59 6.93 0.46
CA ASP A 8 -6.96 7.02 0.98
C ASP A 8 -7.08 7.90 2.24
N ASN A 9 -6.23 8.93 2.35
CA ASN A 9 -6.11 9.79 3.54
C ASN A 9 -5.97 9.03 4.89
N ARG A 10 -5.50 7.78 4.86
CA ARG A 10 -5.50 6.88 6.03
C ARG A 10 -4.28 6.00 6.15
N TYR A 11 -3.75 5.50 5.03
CA TYR A 11 -2.67 4.51 5.03
C TYR A 11 -1.34 5.18 4.69
N THR A 12 -0.51 5.45 5.70
CA THR A 12 0.81 6.05 5.48
C THR A 12 1.85 4.96 5.18
N VAL A 13 2.45 5.04 4.00
CA VAL A 13 3.42 4.07 3.49
C VAL A 13 4.76 4.27 4.18
N TYR A 14 5.32 3.22 4.78
CA TYR A 14 6.63 3.29 5.42
C TYR A 14 7.64 2.27 4.89
N GLY A 15 7.20 1.33 4.03
CA GLY A 15 8.12 0.38 3.43
C GLY A 15 7.51 -0.41 2.30
N TYR A 16 8.37 -1.07 1.53
CA TYR A 16 7.98 -2.03 0.51
C TYR A 16 8.04 -3.45 1.09
N THR A 17 7.17 -4.32 0.60
CA THR A 17 7.20 -5.77 0.88
C THR A 17 7.67 -6.52 -0.37
N GLY A 18 7.12 -6.18 -1.53
CA GLY A 18 7.51 -6.83 -2.78
C GLY A 18 6.65 -6.42 -3.97
N GLN A 19 7.05 -6.93 -5.14
CA GLN A 19 6.36 -6.71 -6.41
C GLN A 19 6.03 -8.06 -7.04
N GLY A 20 4.79 -8.21 -7.49
CA GLY A 20 4.33 -9.35 -8.27
C GLY A 20 3.96 -8.93 -9.70
N VAL A 21 3.65 -9.94 -10.52
CA VAL A 21 3.22 -9.75 -11.92
C VAL A 21 1.96 -8.89 -12.01
N PHE A 22 1.03 -9.05 -11.05
CA PHE A 22 -0.30 -8.43 -11.09
C PHE A 22 -0.46 -7.24 -10.11
N SER A 23 0.46 -7.08 -9.16
CA SER A 23 0.29 -6.11 -8.06
C SER A 23 1.60 -5.79 -7.36
N ASN A 24 1.63 -4.67 -6.63
CA ASN A 24 2.68 -4.36 -5.67
C ASN A 24 2.14 -4.53 -4.24
N VAL A 25 3.01 -4.86 -3.28
CA VAL A 25 2.66 -4.94 -1.86
C VAL A 25 3.57 -4.00 -1.07
N ILE A 26 2.95 -3.12 -0.28
CA ILE A 26 3.63 -2.18 0.61
C ILE A 26 3.24 -2.42 2.06
N ARG A 27 4.06 -1.91 2.99
CA ARG A 27 3.75 -1.77 4.41
C ARG A 27 3.28 -0.35 4.69
N ALA A 28 2.15 -0.23 5.36
CA ALA A 28 1.59 1.04 5.77
C ALA A 28 1.09 1.00 7.22
N ARG A 29 0.93 2.17 7.81
CA ARG A 29 0.22 2.35 9.09
C ARG A 29 -1.19 2.82 8.81
N ASP A 30 -2.16 2.15 9.41
CA ASP A 30 -3.56 2.56 9.40
C ASP A 30 -3.81 3.62 10.49
N GLN A 31 -3.87 4.89 10.08
CA GLN A 31 -4.06 6.02 11.00
C GLN A 31 -5.42 5.98 11.72
N SER A 32 -6.44 5.34 11.15
CA SER A 32 -7.76 5.23 11.79
C SER A 32 -7.83 4.07 12.79
N ARG A 33 -6.79 3.24 12.87
CA ARG A 33 -6.69 2.07 13.75
C ARG A 33 -5.43 2.16 14.60
N SER A 34 -5.23 3.29 15.27
CA SER A 34 -4.09 3.51 16.18
C SER A 34 -2.73 3.23 15.55
N ASN A 35 -2.55 3.56 14.26
CA ASN A 35 -1.34 3.30 13.50
C ASN A 35 -0.94 1.82 13.41
N THR A 36 -1.92 0.90 13.42
CA THR A 36 -1.68 -0.54 13.24
C THR A 36 -0.98 -0.81 11.92
N ASP A 37 0.01 -1.70 11.94
CA ASP A 37 0.72 -2.12 10.73
C ASP A 37 -0.17 -2.98 9.83
N VAL A 38 -0.23 -2.62 8.56
CA VAL A 38 -1.00 -3.33 7.53
C VAL A 38 -0.17 -3.52 6.27
N ALA A 39 -0.44 -4.60 5.53
CA ALA A 39 0.04 -4.78 4.17
C ALA A 39 -1.03 -4.29 3.19
N VAL A 40 -0.65 -3.46 2.21
CA VAL A 40 -1.55 -2.97 1.17
C VAL A 40 -1.13 -3.57 -0.17
N LYS A 41 -2.02 -4.34 -0.79
CA LYS A 41 -1.85 -4.91 -2.14
C LYS A 41 -2.47 -3.97 -3.16
N ILE A 42 -1.63 -3.32 -3.96
CA ILE A 42 -2.03 -2.37 -5.00
C ILE A 42 -2.08 -3.11 -6.33
N ILE A 43 -3.29 -3.33 -6.84
CA ILE A 43 -3.52 -3.99 -8.13
C ILE A 43 -3.18 -3.03 -9.27
N ARG A 44 -2.57 -3.54 -10.34
CA ARG A 44 -2.29 -2.72 -11.53
C ARG A 44 -3.60 -2.36 -12.22
N ASN A 45 -3.76 -1.09 -12.58
CA ASN A 45 -4.87 -0.67 -13.42
C ASN A 45 -4.57 -1.03 -14.87
N ASN A 46 -4.97 -2.22 -15.30
CA ASN A 46 -4.75 -2.72 -16.66
C ASN A 46 -6.05 -3.38 -17.16
N GLU A 47 -6.59 -2.91 -18.28
CA GLU A 47 -7.89 -3.36 -18.81
C GLU A 47 -7.90 -4.81 -19.33
N ILE A 48 -6.72 -5.37 -19.59
CA ILE A 48 -6.53 -6.73 -20.14
C ILE A 48 -6.27 -7.77 -19.02
N MET A 49 -6.26 -7.34 -17.76
CA MET A 49 -5.99 -8.18 -16.60
C MET A 49 -7.27 -8.59 -15.86
#